data_AF-A0A3D3FFK0-F1
#
_entry.id   AF-A0A3D3FFK0-F1
#
_cell.length_a   1.000
_cell.length_b   1.000
_cell.length_c   1.000
_cell.angle_alpha   90.00
_cell.angle_beta   90.00
_cell.angle_gamma   90.00
#
_symmetry.space_group_name_H-M   'P 1'
#
loop_
_entity.id
_entity.type
_entity.pdbx_description
1 polymer ?
#
loop_
_entity_poly.entity_id
_entity_poly.type
_entity_poly.pdbx_seq_one_letter_code
_entity_poly.pdbx_strand_id
1 'polypeptide(L)'
;MTILVNGLPLVHVELKRRGVAIREAFNQINRYQRDSFWAGCGLFEYVQIFVISNGTNTKYYSNSTRYNAIKDAASGKAKKGKTSNSFEFTCFWADANNKTIPDLIDFTKTFFARHTILNILTKYCIFTSENMLMVMRPYQITATERILNRIEIAHNYKKYGDIAAGGYIW
;
A
#
# COMPACT_ATOMS: atom_id res chain seq x y z
N MET A 1 11.01 -6.43 -9.49
CA MET A 1 10.13 -7.63 -9.55
C MET A 1 8.69 -7.16 -9.74
N THR A 2 7.85 -7.92 -10.46
CA THR A 2 6.43 -7.56 -10.66
C THR A 2 5.55 -8.76 -10.35
N ILE A 3 4.45 -8.53 -9.64
CA ILE A 3 3.45 -9.57 -9.34
C ILE A 3 2.28 -9.39 -10.30
N LEU A 4 1.97 -10.47 -11.02
CA LEU A 4 0.84 -10.52 -11.94
C LEU A 4 -0.37 -11.16 -11.25
N VAL A 5 -1.54 -10.54 -11.41
CA VAL A 5 -2.83 -11.13 -11.03
C VAL A 5 -3.63 -11.26 -12.31
N ASN A 6 -3.96 -12.50 -12.68
CA ASN A 6 -4.63 -12.83 -13.96
C ASN A 6 -3.90 -12.21 -15.18
N GLY A 7 -2.57 -12.20 -15.16
CA GLY A 7 -1.74 -11.64 -16.23
C GLY A 7 -1.52 -10.11 -16.17
N LEU A 8 -2.23 -9.39 -15.31
CA LEU A 8 -2.07 -7.94 -15.15
C LEU A 8 -1.04 -7.61 -14.06
N PRO A 9 -0.08 -6.70 -14.30
CA PRO A 9 0.91 -6.29 -13.30
C PRO A 9 0.27 -5.34 -12.29
N LEU A 10 -0.12 -5.86 -11.13
CA LEU A 10 -0.80 -5.06 -10.11
C LEU A 10 0.14 -4.57 -8.99
N VAL A 11 1.27 -5.26 -8.79
CA VAL A 11 2.26 -4.86 -7.77
C VAL A 11 3.65 -4.81 -8.38
N HIS A 12 4.35 -3.72 -8.15
CA HIS A 12 5.75 -3.57 -8.55
C HIS A 12 6.65 -3.43 -7.33
N VAL A 13 7.75 -4.19 -7.30
CA VAL A 13 8.71 -4.25 -6.20
C VAL A 13 10.08 -3.78 -6.67
N GLU A 14 10.58 -2.72 -6.05
CA GLU A 14 11.91 -2.17 -6.26
C GLU A 14 12.82 -2.51 -5.08
N LEU A 15 13.97 -3.12 -5.39
CA LEU A 15 14.93 -3.57 -4.39
C LEU A 15 16.21 -2.74 -4.46
N LYS A 16 16.74 -2.40 -3.30
CA LYS A 16 18.04 -1.77 -3.12
C LYS A 16 18.98 -2.66 -2.34
N ARG A 17 20.28 -2.43 -2.54
CA ARG A 17 21.32 -3.05 -1.72
C ARG A 17 21.14 -2.64 -0.25
N ARG A 18 21.45 -3.54 0.67
CA ARG A 18 21.53 -3.23 2.10
C ARG A 18 22.49 -2.07 2.34
N GLY A 19 22.19 -1.22 3.32
CA GLY A 19 22.95 0.00 3.62
C GLY A 19 22.57 1.22 2.77
N VAL A 20 21.89 1.03 1.64
CA VAL A 20 21.33 2.15 0.85
C VAL A 20 20.06 2.67 1.52
N ALA A 21 19.90 3.98 1.58
CA ALA A 21 18.68 4.59 2.12
C ALA A 21 17.47 4.21 1.27
N ILE A 22 16.41 3.68 1.89
CA ILE A 22 15.17 3.28 1.20
C ILE A 22 14.51 4.44 0.42
N ARG A 23 14.77 5.69 0.81
CA ARG A 23 14.33 6.89 0.09
C ARG A 23 14.90 6.94 -1.34
N GLU A 24 16.06 6.36 -1.59
CA GLU A 24 16.61 6.27 -2.94
C GLU A 24 15.81 5.33 -3.84
N ALA A 25 15.21 4.27 -3.28
CA ALA A 25 14.31 3.39 -4.03
C ALA A 25 13.07 4.18 -4.50
N PHE A 26 12.49 4.97 -3.59
CA PHE A 26 11.38 5.86 -3.90
C PHE A 26 11.74 6.87 -5.01
N ASN A 27 12.92 7.49 -4.91
CA ASN A 27 13.38 8.45 -5.92
C ASN A 27 13.70 7.79 -7.28
N GLN A 28 14.16 6.53 -7.30
CA GLN A 28 14.44 5.81 -8.54
C GLN A 28 13.15 5.46 -9.27
N ILE A 29 12.11 5.03 -8.56
CA ILE A 29 10.79 4.77 -9.15
C ILE A 29 10.22 6.01 -9.86
N ASN A 30 10.52 7.21 -9.35
CA ASN A 30 10.11 8.46 -9.98
C ASN A 30 10.79 8.72 -11.34
N ARG A 31 11.95 8.12 -11.60
CA ARG A 31 12.67 8.26 -12.88
C ARG A 31 12.14 7.32 -13.96
N TYR A 32 11.58 6.16 -13.60
CA TYR A 32 11.10 5.16 -14.58
C TYR A 32 9.98 5.65 -15.49
N GLN A 33 9.24 6.71 -15.12
CA GLN A 33 8.23 7.30 -16.04
C GLN A 33 8.86 7.94 -17.28
N ARG A 34 10.09 8.47 -17.17
CA ARG A 34 10.74 9.19 -18.28
C ARG A 34 11.50 8.27 -19.23
N ASP A 35 12.09 7.20 -18.71
CA ASP A 35 12.98 6.34 -19.49
C ASP A 35 12.35 4.96 -19.72
N SER A 36 11.87 4.73 -20.94
CA SER A 36 11.65 3.44 -21.63
C SER A 36 10.71 2.38 -21.04
N PHE A 37 10.40 2.37 -19.74
CA PHE A 37 9.56 1.32 -19.13
C PHE A 37 8.07 1.45 -19.51
N TRP A 38 7.63 2.67 -19.82
CA TRP A 38 6.27 3.01 -20.23
C TRP A 38 6.15 3.29 -21.73
N ALA A 39 7.27 3.57 -22.38
CA ALA A 39 7.35 3.79 -23.82
C ALA A 39 7.30 2.44 -24.55
N GLY A 40 6.11 1.83 -24.62
CA GLY A 40 5.85 0.58 -25.35
C GLY A 40 5.13 -0.52 -24.56
N CYS A 41 4.92 -0.35 -23.25
CA CYS A 41 4.26 -1.34 -22.39
C CYS A 41 3.16 -0.71 -21.53
N GLY A 42 2.03 -0.34 -22.16
CA GLY A 42 0.83 0.16 -21.47
C GLY A 42 0.30 -0.81 -20.39
N LEU A 43 0.73 -2.07 -20.41
CA LEU A 43 0.41 -3.06 -19.40
C LEU A 43 0.87 -2.63 -17.98
N PHE A 44 1.95 -1.87 -17.83
CA PHE A 44 2.37 -1.40 -16.51
C PHE A 44 1.49 -0.29 -15.92
N GLU A 45 0.54 0.27 -16.71
CA GLU A 45 -0.47 1.24 -16.22
C GLU A 45 -1.43 0.62 -15.21
N TYR A 46 -1.50 -0.71 -15.19
CA TYR A 46 -2.30 -1.46 -14.23
C TYR A 46 -1.67 -1.57 -12.83
N VAL A 47 -0.43 -1.09 -12.62
CA VAL A 47 0.20 -1.16 -11.29
C VAL A 47 -0.60 -0.33 -10.29
N GLN A 48 -1.06 -0.99 -9.22
CA GLN A 48 -1.81 -0.38 -8.14
C GLN A 48 -0.90 -0.06 -6.95
N ILE A 49 -0.03 -0.99 -6.60
CA ILE A 49 0.83 -0.91 -5.41
C ILE A 49 2.30 -0.95 -5.81
N PHE A 50 3.07 -0.05 -5.24
CA PHE A 50 4.52 -0.10 -5.25
C PHE A 50 5.04 -0.57 -3.89
N VAL A 51 6.02 -1.45 -3.90
CA VAL A 51 6.77 -1.89 -2.73
C VAL A 51 8.22 -1.53 -2.95
N ILE A 52 8.85 -0.93 -1.94
CA ILE A 52 10.27 -0.59 -1.93
C ILE A 52 10.93 -1.30 -0.76
N SER A 53 12.11 -1.87 -0.98
CA SER A 53 12.89 -2.48 0.10
C SER A 53 14.38 -2.31 -0.09
N ASN A 54 15.12 -2.18 1.02
CA ASN A 54 16.58 -2.32 1.04
C ASN A 54 17.02 -3.57 1.84
N GLY A 55 16.10 -4.51 2.06
CA GLY A 55 16.29 -5.72 2.84
C GLY A 55 15.93 -5.57 4.32
N THR A 56 16.34 -4.49 4.97
CA THR A 56 16.05 -4.26 6.41
C THR A 56 14.81 -3.43 6.65
N ASN A 57 14.45 -2.57 5.69
CA ASN A 57 13.23 -1.79 5.70
C ASN A 57 12.46 -2.06 4.41
N THR A 58 11.15 -2.27 4.56
CA THR A 58 10.23 -2.51 3.45
C THR A 58 9.00 -1.67 3.66
N LYS A 59 8.61 -0.94 2.61
CA LYS A 59 7.43 -0.07 2.62
C LYS A 59 6.61 -0.25 1.35
N TYR A 60 5.33 0.06 1.44
CA TYR A 60 4.40 0.04 0.31
C TYR A 60 3.63 1.36 0.19
N TYR A 61 3.15 1.65 -1.02
CA TYR A 61 2.34 2.84 -1.32
C TYR A 61 1.55 2.66 -2.62
N SER A 62 0.55 3.51 -2.84
CA SER A 62 -0.28 3.46 -4.04
C SER A 62 0.38 4.14 -5.25
N ASN A 63 -0.07 3.79 -6.45
CA ASN A 63 0.40 4.42 -7.68
C ASN A 63 0.10 5.93 -7.73
N SER A 64 -1.00 6.41 -7.14
CA SER A 64 -1.30 7.85 -7.12
C SER A 64 -0.33 8.64 -6.23
N THR A 65 0.13 8.08 -5.10
CA THR A 65 1.21 8.68 -4.29
C THR A 65 2.47 8.87 -5.13
N ARG A 66 2.85 7.87 -5.94
CA ARG A 66 3.97 7.97 -6.88
C ARG A 66 3.76 9.06 -7.93
N TYR A 67 2.64 9.02 -8.64
CA TYR A 67 2.33 9.93 -9.74
C TYR A 67 2.41 11.39 -9.29
N ASN A 68 1.80 11.68 -8.15
CA ASN A 68 1.83 13.03 -7.62
C ASN A 68 3.21 13.45 -7.09
N ALA A 69 4.01 12.52 -6.55
CA ALA A 69 5.39 12.80 -6.14
C ALA A 69 6.22 13.32 -7.32
N ILE A 70 6.05 12.69 -8.48
CA ILE A 70 6.71 13.07 -9.74
C ILE A 70 6.21 14.42 -10.23
N LYS A 71 4.89 14.62 -10.25
CA LYS A 71 4.27 15.89 -10.67
C LYS A 71 4.75 17.06 -9.79
N ASP A 72 4.80 16.87 -8.47
CA ASP A 72 5.27 17.87 -7.52
C ASP A 72 6.77 18.16 -7.76
N ALA A 73 7.62 17.15 -7.97
CA ALA A 73 9.05 17.32 -8.27
C ALA A 73 9.31 18.07 -9.59
N ALA A 74 8.50 17.85 -10.63
CA ALA A 74 8.63 18.53 -11.92
C ALA A 74 8.20 20.00 -11.87
N SER A 75 7.32 20.37 -10.93
CA SER A 75 6.74 21.72 -10.87
C SER A 75 7.68 22.81 -10.33
N GLY A 76 8.84 22.44 -9.74
CA GLY A 76 9.87 23.37 -9.24
C GLY A 76 9.43 24.30 -8.09
N LYS A 77 8.14 24.33 -7.74
CA LYS A 77 7.58 25.17 -6.68
C LYS A 77 7.59 24.42 -5.36
N ALA A 78 8.30 24.94 -4.37
CA ALA A 78 8.20 24.48 -2.99
C ALA A 78 6.77 24.76 -2.48
N LYS A 79 5.91 23.73 -2.41
CA LYS A 79 4.59 23.86 -1.79
C LYS A 79 4.74 24.04 -0.28
N LYS A 80 3.96 24.97 0.28
CA LYS A 80 3.92 25.35 1.71
C LYS A 80 3.20 24.33 2.62
N GLY A 81 3.04 23.07 2.19
CA GLY A 81 2.34 22.03 2.94
C GLY A 81 2.73 20.61 2.50
N LYS A 82 2.68 19.66 3.44
CA LYS A 82 2.91 18.23 3.18
C LYS A 82 1.72 17.65 2.42
N THR A 83 1.86 17.42 1.11
CA THR A 83 0.86 16.70 0.29
C THR A 83 1.01 15.19 0.48
N SER A 84 -0.06 14.42 0.23
CA SER A 84 -0.11 12.94 0.35
C SER A 84 0.81 12.13 -0.58
N ASN A 85 1.79 12.83 -1.13
CA ASN A 85 2.61 12.46 -2.27
C ASN A 85 4.09 12.38 -1.90
N SER A 86 4.46 12.71 -0.66
CA SER A 86 5.83 12.59 -0.18
C SER A 86 6.15 11.16 0.23
N PHE A 87 7.44 10.85 0.39
CA PHE A 87 7.91 9.60 0.99
C PHE A 87 7.25 9.32 2.37
N GLU A 88 6.74 10.35 3.05
CA GLU A 88 6.05 10.21 4.35
C GLU A 88 4.71 9.46 4.23
N PHE A 89 4.15 9.36 3.03
CA PHE A 89 2.92 8.60 2.74
C PHE A 89 3.20 7.14 2.35
N THR A 90 4.47 6.73 2.37
CA THR A 90 4.83 5.30 2.30
C THR A 90 4.57 4.63 3.65
N CYS A 91 3.93 3.46 3.61
CA CYS A 91 3.47 2.75 4.78
C CYS A 91 4.39 1.57 5.09
N PHE A 92 4.69 1.35 6.37
CA PHE A 92 5.18 0.06 6.82
C PHE A 92 4.02 -0.92 6.91
N TRP A 93 4.29 -2.19 6.61
CA TRP A 93 3.38 -3.27 7.01
C TRP A 93 3.53 -3.52 8.51
N ALA A 94 2.47 -3.99 9.15
CA ALA A 94 2.44 -4.25 10.58
C ALA A 94 1.48 -5.40 10.89
N ASP A 95 1.64 -6.00 12.06
CA ASP A 95 0.70 -6.98 12.59
C ASP A 95 -0.56 -6.31 13.18
N ALA A 96 -1.50 -7.13 13.67
CA ALA A 96 -2.76 -6.68 14.25
C ALA A 96 -2.61 -5.92 15.58
N ASN A 97 -1.40 -5.89 16.17
CA ASN A 97 -1.04 -5.11 17.35
C ASN A 97 -0.25 -3.84 16.97
N ASN A 98 -0.24 -3.48 15.68
CA ASN A 98 0.50 -2.35 15.12
C ASN A 98 2.03 -2.46 15.26
N LYS A 99 2.57 -3.66 15.49
CA LYS A 99 4.02 -3.87 15.47
C LYS A 99 4.48 -3.94 14.02
N THR A 100 5.38 -3.02 13.66
CA THR A 100 5.91 -2.93 12.29
C THR A 100 6.71 -4.17 11.91
N ILE A 101 6.60 -4.56 10.63
CA ILE A 101 7.32 -5.69 10.02
C ILE A 101 8.21 -5.12 8.91
N PRO A 102 9.40 -4.60 9.25
CA PRO A 102 10.25 -3.90 8.28
C PRO A 102 11.13 -4.84 7.44
N ASP A 103 11.52 -6.00 7.98
CA ASP A 103 12.39 -6.95 7.30
C ASP A 103 11.70 -7.56 6.08
N LEU A 104 12.43 -7.65 4.96
CA LEU A 104 11.89 -8.11 3.69
C LEU A 104 11.37 -9.55 3.73
N ILE A 105 12.00 -10.43 4.51
CA ILE A 105 11.62 -11.85 4.57
C ILE A 105 10.27 -11.98 5.27
N ASP A 106 10.11 -11.34 6.43
CA ASP A 106 8.87 -11.40 7.19
C ASP A 106 7.73 -10.61 6.52
N PHE A 107 8.06 -9.48 5.88
CA PHE A 107 7.14 -8.77 5.00
C PHE A 107 6.63 -9.70 3.89
N THR A 108 7.52 -10.43 3.23
CA THR A 108 7.13 -11.33 2.14
C THR A 108 6.24 -12.47 2.61
N LYS A 109 6.54 -13.07 3.78
CA LYS A 109 5.69 -14.12 4.36
C LYS A 109 4.27 -13.65 4.71
N THR A 110 4.11 -12.37 5.03
CA THR A 110 2.85 -11.82 5.55
C THR A 110 2.09 -11.02 4.49
N PHE A 111 2.67 -9.95 3.95
CA PHE A 111 2.06 -9.06 2.97
C PHE A 111 1.83 -9.75 1.63
N PHE A 112 2.79 -10.54 1.15
CA PHE A 112 2.68 -11.27 -0.13
C PHE A 112 2.04 -12.66 0.00
N ALA A 113 1.54 -13.03 1.17
CA ALA A 113 0.66 -14.18 1.27
C ALA A 113 -0.55 -14.00 0.33
N ARG A 114 -0.89 -15.04 -0.45
CA ARG A 114 -1.88 -14.96 -1.55
C ARG A 114 -3.18 -14.30 -1.11
N HIS A 115 -3.73 -14.73 0.03
CA HIS A 115 -4.98 -14.17 0.56
C HIS A 115 -4.85 -12.70 0.96
N THR A 116 -3.74 -12.34 1.62
CA THR A 116 -3.45 -10.96 2.05
C THR A 116 -3.35 -10.02 0.86
N ILE A 117 -2.48 -10.33 -0.10
CA ILE A 117 -2.24 -9.42 -1.23
C ILE A 117 -3.49 -9.24 -2.11
N LEU A 118 -4.27 -10.31 -2.32
CA LEU A 118 -5.53 -10.21 -3.06
C LEU A 118 -6.57 -9.38 -2.31
N ASN A 119 -6.72 -9.53 -1.00
CA ASN A 119 -7.62 -8.68 -0.22
C ASN A 119 -7.17 -7.22 -0.22
N ILE A 120 -5.86 -6.96 -0.12
CA ILE A 120 -5.34 -5.58 -0.20
C ILE A 120 -5.72 -4.96 -1.54
N LEU A 121 -5.45 -5.65 -2.65
CA LEU A 121 -5.73 -5.15 -4.00
C LEU A 121 -7.23 -4.96 -4.28
N THR A 122 -8.09 -5.85 -3.76
CA THR A 122 -9.52 -5.88 -4.13
C THR A 122 -10.45 -5.20 -3.13
N LYS A 123 -10.09 -5.12 -1.85
CA LYS A 123 -10.96 -4.62 -0.77
C LYS A 123 -10.39 -3.41 -0.03
N TYR A 124 -9.07 -3.30 0.05
CA TYR A 124 -8.40 -2.27 0.88
C TYR A 124 -7.64 -1.22 0.07
N CYS A 125 -7.80 -1.24 -1.25
CA CYS A 125 -7.49 -0.13 -2.15
C CYS A 125 -8.77 0.67 -2.40
N ILE A 126 -8.71 1.99 -2.15
CA ILE A 126 -9.84 2.92 -2.32
C ILE A 126 -9.51 3.83 -3.50
N PHE A 127 -10.46 3.96 -4.43
CA PHE A 127 -10.40 4.96 -5.49
C PHE A 127 -11.33 6.11 -5.13
N THR A 128 -10.79 7.31 -4.91
CA THR A 128 -11.61 8.47 -4.53
C THR A 128 -12.34 9.09 -5.73
N SER A 129 -13.29 9.99 -5.45
CA SER A 129 -13.98 10.80 -6.47
C SER A 129 -13.03 11.63 -7.34
N GLU A 130 -11.85 11.96 -6.84
CA GLU A 130 -10.80 12.70 -7.56
C GLU A 130 -9.86 11.78 -8.36
N ASN A 131 -10.25 10.52 -8.59
CA ASN A 131 -9.45 9.50 -9.27
C ASN A 131 -8.11 9.21 -8.59
N MET A 132 -8.07 9.30 -7.25
CA MET A 132 -6.89 9.01 -6.46
C MET A 132 -6.98 7.61 -5.86
N LEU A 133 -6.00 6.76 -6.20
CA LEU A 133 -5.82 5.47 -5.56
C LEU A 133 -5.14 5.64 -4.21
N MET A 134 -5.79 5.19 -3.15
CA MET A 134 -5.27 5.10 -1.80
C MET A 134 -5.21 3.64 -1.38
N VAL A 135 -4.17 3.27 -0.65
CA VAL A 135 -4.08 1.94 -0.03
C VAL A 135 -4.21 2.12 1.48
N MET A 136 -5.07 1.31 2.12
CA MET A 136 -5.24 1.37 3.57
C MET A 136 -3.96 1.01 4.30
N ARG A 137 -3.75 1.65 5.46
CA ARG A 137 -2.70 1.31 6.42
C ARG A 137 -3.09 0.06 7.23
N PRO A 138 -2.12 -0.67 7.82
CA PRO A 138 -2.41 -1.95 8.49
C PRO A 138 -3.47 -1.83 9.59
N TYR A 139 -3.40 -0.79 10.42
CA TYR A 139 -4.39 -0.56 11.48
C TYR A 139 -5.81 -0.33 10.95
N GLN A 140 -5.95 0.31 9.78
CA GLN A 140 -7.25 0.53 9.14
C GLN A 140 -7.82 -0.80 8.67
N ILE A 141 -6.98 -1.63 8.04
CA ILE A 141 -7.36 -2.98 7.61
C ILE A 141 -7.80 -3.82 8.80
N THR A 142 -6.99 -3.87 9.87
CA THR A 142 -7.33 -4.62 11.10
C THR A 142 -8.61 -4.13 11.74
N ALA A 143 -8.84 -2.81 11.81
CA ALA A 143 -10.07 -2.25 12.34
C ALA A 143 -11.29 -2.68 11.50
N THR A 144 -11.21 -2.58 10.18
CA THR A 144 -12.28 -3.00 9.27
C THR A 144 -12.57 -4.50 9.39
N GLU A 145 -11.54 -5.35 9.40
CA GLU A 145 -11.69 -6.80 9.57
C GLU A 145 -12.32 -7.15 10.91
N ARG A 146 -11.92 -6.49 12.00
CA ARG A 146 -12.53 -6.70 13.32
C ARG A 146 -13.98 -6.25 13.39
N ILE A 147 -14.35 -5.16 12.71
CA ILE A 147 -15.76 -4.72 12.61
C ILE A 147 -16.58 -5.76 11.84
N LEU A 148 -16.11 -6.22 10.68
CA LEU A 148 -16.81 -7.23 9.87
C LEU A 148 -16.98 -8.54 10.65
N ASN A 149 -15.91 -9.01 11.30
CA ASN A 149 -15.95 -10.21 12.13
C ASN A 149 -16.92 -10.06 13.32
N ARG A 150 -16.95 -8.88 13.96
CA ARG A 150 -17.91 -8.59 15.04
C ARG A 150 -19.35 -8.65 14.57
N ILE A 151 -19.66 -8.10 13.39
CA ILE A 151 -20.99 -8.16 12.77
C ILE A 151 -21.38 -9.61 12.48
N GLU A 152 -20.46 -10.41 11.91
CA GLU A 152 -20.70 -11.82 11.60
C GLU A 152 -20.98 -12.66 12.85
N ILE A 153 -20.17 -12.49 13.91
CA ILE A 153 -20.40 -13.15 15.20
C ILE A 153 -21.75 -12.73 15.79
N ALA A 154 -22.05 -11.43 15.81
CA ALA A 154 -23.31 -10.93 16.34
C ALA A 154 -24.53 -11.52 15.60
N HIS A 155 -24.43 -11.63 14.27
CA HIS A 155 -25.45 -12.22 13.42
C HIS A 155 -25.66 -13.71 13.72
N ASN A 156 -24.58 -14.49 13.75
CA ASN A 156 -24.60 -15.94 13.95
C ASN A 156 -25.15 -16.33 15.34
N TYR A 157 -24.81 -15.58 16.38
CA TYR A 157 -25.29 -15.82 17.74
C TYR A 157 -26.57 -15.04 18.10
N LYS A 158 -27.18 -14.36 17.13
CA LYS A 158 -28.41 -13.56 17.29
C LYS A 158 -28.34 -12.55 18.44
N LYS A 159 -27.20 -11.88 18.61
CA LYS A 159 -26.92 -10.93 19.70
C LYS A 159 -27.41 -9.50 19.41
N TYR A 160 -28.36 -9.32 18.50
CA TYR A 160 -28.83 -7.99 18.09
C TYR A 160 -29.32 -7.16 19.28
N GLY A 161 -28.95 -5.88 19.32
CA GLY A 161 -29.32 -4.97 20.41
C GLY A 161 -28.47 -5.08 21.68
N ASP A 162 -27.56 -6.06 21.78
CA ASP A 162 -26.61 -6.19 22.89
C ASP A 162 -25.36 -5.33 22.64
N ILE A 163 -24.78 -4.77 23.70
CA ILE A 163 -23.48 -4.08 23.65
C ILE A 163 -22.41 -5.03 23.10
N ALA A 164 -22.50 -6.34 23.42
CA ALA A 164 -21.58 -7.35 22.93
C ALA A 164 -21.61 -7.58 21.41
N ALA A 165 -22.68 -7.15 20.72
CA ALA A 165 -22.79 -7.21 19.27
C ALA A 165 -22.04 -6.07 18.55
N GLY A 166 -21.66 -5.02 19.27
CA GLY A 166 -20.97 -3.87 18.72
C GLY A 166 -19.53 -3.73 19.22
N GLY A 167 -19.05 -2.48 19.20
CA GLY A 167 -17.73 -2.09 19.66
C GLY A 167 -17.38 -0.69 19.17
N TYR A 168 -16.17 -0.24 19.47
CA TYR A 168 -15.62 1.01 18.95
C TYR A 168 -14.19 0.80 18.48
N ILE A 169 -13.75 1.67 17.58
CA ILE A 169 -12.34 1.80 17.17
C ILE A 169 -11.83 3.11 17.76
N TRP A 170 -10.64 3.07 18.34
CA TRP A 170 -9.95 4.22 18.90
C TRP A 170 -8.60 4.39 18.24
#